data_AF-A0A2N5SC44-F1
#
_entry.id   AF-A0A2N5SC44-F1
#
_cell.length_a   1.000
_cell.length_b   1.000
_cell.length_c   1.000
_cell.angle_alpha   90.00
_cell.angle_beta   90.00
_cell.angle_gamma   90.00
#
_symmetry.space_group_name_H-M   'P 1'
#
loop_
_entity.id
_entity.type
_entity.pdbx_description
1 polymer ?
#
loop_
_entity_poly.entity_id
_entity_poly.type
_entity_poly.pdbx_seq_one_letter_code
_entity_poly.pdbx_strand_id
1 'polypeptide(L)'
;MPLDPTNQDPNMTTQDWSIYLNTENYATWSFLMQAKLAKIGALQVVVGPQPKTEEEKNAQKLNKQANTALDQKAYIELLEKMDETHLALVSQTLPDSVKFSGLAVWALL
;
A
#
# COMPACT_ATOMS: atom_id res chain seq x y z
N MET A 1 -17.22 47.59 -18.72
CA MET A 1 -17.07 46.30 -18.03
C MET A 1 -17.12 45.23 -19.10
N PRO A 2 -16.15 44.29 -19.14
CA PRO A 2 -16.45 42.98 -18.57
C PRO A 2 -15.26 42.23 -17.92
N LEU A 3 -15.62 41.56 -16.82
CA LEU A 3 -15.26 40.22 -16.32
C LEU A 3 -13.78 39.84 -16.11
N ASP A 4 -13.43 39.83 -14.82
CA ASP A 4 -12.32 39.16 -14.16
C ASP A 4 -12.34 37.63 -14.44
N PRO A 5 -11.26 37.02 -14.96
CA PRO A 5 -11.16 35.58 -15.12
C PRO A 5 -10.55 34.93 -13.86
N THR A 6 -11.17 35.16 -12.70
CA THR A 6 -11.04 34.26 -11.57
C THR A 6 -12.23 33.29 -11.60
N ASN A 7 -12.12 32.24 -12.42
CA ASN A 7 -12.87 31.02 -12.19
C ASN A 7 -11.99 29.82 -12.53
N GLN A 8 -11.54 29.21 -11.44
CA GLN A 8 -10.74 28.01 -11.35
C GLN A 8 -11.52 26.82 -11.93
N ASP A 9 -10.79 25.89 -12.54
CA ASP A 9 -10.66 24.58 -11.92
C ASP A 9 -9.20 24.16 -12.04
N PRO A 10 -8.46 23.95 -10.94
CA PRO A 10 -7.22 23.21 -11.03
C PRO A 10 -7.67 21.81 -11.43
N ASN A 11 -7.40 21.40 -12.66
CA ASN A 11 -7.33 19.98 -12.94
C ASN A 11 -6.27 19.46 -11.97
N MET A 12 -6.69 19.03 -10.79
CA MET A 12 -5.90 18.24 -9.87
C MET A 12 -5.51 17.09 -10.76
N THR A 13 -4.28 17.15 -11.26
CA THR A 13 -3.57 16.00 -11.76
C THR A 13 -3.61 15.01 -10.60
N THR A 14 -4.65 14.19 -10.59
CA THR A 14 -4.55 12.80 -10.19
C THR A 14 -3.47 12.28 -11.10
N GLN A 15 -2.23 12.53 -10.71
CA GLN A 15 -1.08 12.04 -11.43
C GLN A 15 -1.31 10.52 -11.47
N ASP A 16 -1.15 9.93 -12.63
CA ASP A 16 -1.41 8.51 -12.75
C ASP A 16 -0.14 7.83 -12.26
N TRP A 17 -0.17 7.30 -11.03
CA TRP A 17 0.95 6.55 -10.46
C TRP A 17 0.91 5.08 -10.88
N SER A 18 0.08 4.68 -11.86
CA SER A 18 0.12 3.33 -12.42
C SER A 18 1.50 3.08 -13.01
N ILE A 19 2.33 2.34 -12.28
CA ILE A 19 3.61 1.89 -12.78
C ILE A 19 3.61 0.39 -12.98
N TYR A 20 4.15 -0.01 -14.13
CA TYR A 20 4.41 -1.40 -14.44
C TYR A 20 5.66 -1.87 -13.69
N LEU A 21 5.50 -2.62 -12.60
CA LEU A 21 6.64 -3.14 -11.84
C LEU A 21 7.40 -4.21 -12.63
N ASN A 22 8.71 -4.09 -12.64
CA ASN A 22 9.65 -5.06 -13.16
C ASN A 22 10.97 -4.98 -12.36
N THR A 23 11.94 -5.83 -12.69
CA THR A 23 13.22 -5.89 -11.95
C THR A 23 14.02 -4.59 -11.96
N GLU A 24 13.79 -3.70 -12.93
CA GLU A 24 14.54 -2.45 -13.09
C GLU A 24 13.95 -1.32 -12.24
N ASN A 25 12.64 -1.29 -12.02
CA ASN A 25 11.96 -0.20 -11.31
C ASN A 25 11.40 -0.59 -9.94
N TYR A 26 11.35 -1.88 -9.61
CA TYR A 26 10.83 -2.37 -8.33
C TYR A 26 11.60 -1.79 -7.14
N ALA A 27 12.92 -1.65 -7.23
CA ALA A 27 13.72 -1.08 -6.14
C ALA A 27 13.31 0.37 -5.83
N THR A 28 13.13 1.20 -6.85
CA THR A 28 12.71 2.60 -6.68
C THR A 28 11.27 2.70 -6.18
N TRP A 29 10.36 1.88 -6.73
CA TRP A 29 8.98 1.85 -6.28
C TRP A 29 8.84 1.36 -4.85
N SER A 30 9.48 0.25 -4.51
CA SER A 30 9.42 -0.33 -3.15
C SER A 30 9.98 0.65 -2.12
N PHE A 31 11.03 1.40 -2.44
CA PHE A 31 11.55 2.46 -1.57
C PHE A 31 10.51 3.58 -1.32
N LEU A 32 9.86 4.07 -2.37
CA LEU A 32 8.80 5.07 -2.26
C LEU A 32 7.58 4.54 -1.49
N MET A 33 7.18 3.30 -1.76
CA MET A 33 6.06 2.66 -1.07
C MET A 33 6.35 2.44 0.41
N GLN A 34 7.57 2.05 0.77
CA GLN A 34 7.97 1.94 2.17
C GLN A 34 7.83 3.29 2.89
N ALA A 35 8.21 4.41 2.25
CA ALA A 35 8.02 5.74 2.82
C ALA A 35 6.53 6.11 2.98
N LYS A 36 5.68 5.76 2.01
CA LYS A 36 4.23 5.95 2.07
C LYS A 36 3.58 5.13 3.19
N LEU A 37 3.95 3.86 3.30
CA LEU A 37 3.49 2.98 4.38
C LEU A 37 3.97 3.47 5.75
N ALA A 38 5.18 4.04 5.85
CA ALA A 38 5.69 4.62 7.08
C ALA A 38 4.86 5.84 7.49
N LYS A 39 4.52 6.72 6.53
CA LYS A 39 3.68 7.90 6.75
C LYS A 39 2.31 7.55 7.35
N ILE A 40 1.73 6.41 6.99
CA ILE A 40 0.44 5.94 7.50
C ILE A 40 0.56 4.97 8.70
N GLY A 41 1.78 4.73 9.18
CA GLY A 41 2.06 3.83 10.30
C GLY A 41 1.95 2.34 9.98
N ALA A 42 1.76 1.97 8.71
CA ALA A 42 1.54 0.59 8.29
C ALA A 42 2.82 -0.16 7.88
N LEU A 43 3.96 0.54 7.76
CA LEU A 43 5.23 -0.08 7.32
C LEU A 43 5.61 -1.30 8.18
N GLN A 44 5.46 -1.21 9.50
CA GLN A 44 5.83 -2.30 10.40
C GLN A 44 4.90 -3.53 10.29
N VAL A 45 3.69 -3.35 9.76
CA VAL A 45 2.77 -4.48 9.53
C VAL A 45 3.21 -5.28 8.29
N VAL A 46 3.75 -4.59 7.29
CA VAL A 46 4.05 -5.14 5.97
C VAL A 46 5.52 -5.58 5.83
N VAL A 47 6.43 -4.77 6.35
CA VAL A 47 7.90 -4.91 6.20
C VAL A 47 8.57 -5.14 7.55
N GLY A 48 7.83 -5.03 8.66
CA GLY A 48 8.38 -5.15 10.00
C GLY A 48 9.05 -6.52 10.23
N PRO A 49 10.02 -6.57 11.15
CA PRO A 49 10.69 -7.81 11.47
C PRO A 49 9.65 -8.85 11.91
N GLN A 50 9.73 -10.06 11.34
CA GLN A 50 8.95 -11.16 11.88
C GLN A 50 9.33 -11.35 13.36
N PRO A 51 8.36 -11.51 14.26
CA PRO A 51 8.62 -11.75 15.67
C PRO A 51 9.54 -12.96 15.80
N LYS A 52 10.69 -12.78 16.43
CA LYS A 52 11.67 -13.83 16.69
C LYS A 52 11.40 -14.51 18.02
N THR A 53 10.77 -13.80 18.96
CA THR A 53 10.42 -14.33 20.28
C THR A 53 8.91 -14.48 20.48
N GLU A 54 8.51 -15.34 21.42
CA GLU A 54 7.09 -15.54 21.73
C GLU A 54 6.47 -14.30 22.41
N GLU A 55 7.28 -13.49 23.09
CA GLU A 55 6.86 -12.19 23.63
C GLU A 55 6.58 -11.16 22.54
N GLU A 56 7.42 -11.10 21.50
CA GLU A 56 7.16 -10.25 20.33
C GLU A 56 5.89 -10.71 19.59
N LYS A 57 5.68 -12.03 19.45
CA LYS A 57 4.44 -12.56 18.87
C LYS A 57 3.23 -12.19 19.72
N ASN A 58 3.35 -12.27 21.05
CA ASN A 58 2.26 -11.94 21.95
C ASN A 58 1.97 -10.43 21.95
N ALA A 59 2.98 -9.57 21.91
CA ALA A 59 2.82 -8.13 21.75
C ALA A 59 2.13 -7.78 20.41
N GLN A 60 2.51 -8.43 19.31
CA GLN A 60 1.86 -8.27 18.02
C GLN A 60 0.41 -8.80 18.01
N LYS A 61 0.14 -9.89 18.75
CA LYS A 61 -1.22 -10.45 18.94
C LYS A 61 -2.09 -9.58 19.86
N LEU A 62 -1.52 -8.90 20.86
CA LEU A 62 -2.24 -8.04 21.79
C LEU A 62 -2.82 -6.80 21.09
N ASN A 63 -2.20 -6.35 20.01
CA ASN A 63 -2.65 -5.21 19.22
C ASN A 63 -3.33 -5.61 17.89
N LYS A 64 -3.97 -6.80 17.86
CA LYS A 64 -4.61 -7.38 16.67
C LYS A 64 -5.52 -6.39 15.92
N GLN A 65 -6.38 -5.66 16.61
CA GLN A 65 -7.32 -4.74 15.97
C GLN A 65 -6.62 -3.57 15.27
N ALA A 66 -5.61 -2.96 15.91
CA ALA A 66 -4.82 -1.91 15.29
C ALA A 66 -3.99 -2.45 14.12
N ASN A 67 -3.42 -3.65 14.27
CA ASN A 67 -2.68 -4.32 13.20
C ASN A 67 -3.58 -4.64 12.00
N THR A 68 -4.81 -5.11 12.21
CA THR A 68 -5.79 -5.33 11.13
C THR A 68 -6.17 -4.02 10.43
N ALA A 69 -6.39 -2.94 11.19
CA ALA A 69 -6.72 -1.64 10.60
C ALA A 69 -5.54 -1.07 9.79
N LEU A 70 -4.31 -1.23 10.26
CA LEU A 70 -3.10 -0.82 9.54
C LEU A 70 -2.83 -1.71 8.33
N ASP A 71 -3.08 -3.02 8.41
CA ASP A 71 -2.97 -3.95 7.29
C ASP A 71 -3.95 -3.59 6.17
N GLN A 72 -5.18 -3.22 6.51
CA GLN A 72 -6.17 -2.73 5.54
C GLN A 72 -5.75 -1.40 4.90
N LYS A 73 -5.16 -0.48 5.67
CA LYS A 73 -4.62 0.77 5.12
C LYS A 73 -3.46 0.51 4.15
N ALA A 74 -2.57 -0.42 4.50
CA ALA A 74 -1.51 -0.85 3.60
C ALA A 74 -2.06 -1.46 2.31
N TYR A 75 -3.07 -2.33 2.42
CA TYR A 75 -3.76 -2.92 1.27
C TYR A 75 -4.27 -1.83 0.30
N ILE A 76 -5.00 -0.83 0.81
CA ILE A 76 -5.53 0.25 -0.02
C ILE A 76 -4.41 1.05 -0.69
N GLU A 77 -3.41 1.52 0.08
CA GLU A 77 -2.30 2.32 -0.47
C GLU A 77 -1.51 1.53 -1.51
N LEU A 78 -1.33 0.21 -1.34
CA LEU A 78 -0.67 -0.64 -2.33
C LEU A 78 -1.45 -0.71 -3.64
N LEU A 79 -2.76 -1.00 -3.58
CA LEU A 79 -3.58 -1.13 -4.78
C LEU A 79 -3.72 0.20 -5.54
N GLU A 80 -3.82 1.33 -4.84
CA GLU A 80 -3.89 2.66 -5.46
C GLU A 80 -2.62 3.08 -6.21
N LYS A 81 -1.53 2.33 -6.08
CA LYS A 81 -0.23 2.60 -6.71
C LYS A 81 0.22 1.45 -7.62
N MET A 82 -0.70 0.53 -7.92
CA MET A 82 -0.52 -0.56 -8.88
C MET A 82 -1.17 -0.22 -10.21
N ASP A 83 -0.60 -0.77 -11.28
CA ASP A 83 -1.26 -0.81 -12.58
C ASP A 83 -2.23 -2.01 -12.69
N GLU A 84 -2.98 -2.06 -13.79
CA GLU A 84 -3.95 -3.14 -14.06
C GLU A 84 -3.34 -4.54 -14.09
N THR A 85 -2.07 -4.67 -14.52
CA THR A 85 -1.40 -5.97 -14.60
C THR A 85 -1.16 -6.54 -13.19
N HIS A 86 -0.69 -5.70 -12.26
CA HIS A 86 -0.44 -6.10 -10.89
C HIS A 86 -1.74 -6.34 -10.13
N LEU A 87 -2.78 -5.54 -10.39
CA LEU A 87 -4.13 -5.79 -9.85
C LEU A 87 -4.69 -7.15 -10.31
N ALA A 88 -4.49 -7.49 -11.59
CA ALA A 88 -4.89 -8.79 -12.12
C ALA A 88 -4.10 -9.94 -11.48
N LEU A 89 -2.79 -9.77 -11.25
CA LEU A 89 -1.96 -10.77 -10.56
C LEU A 89 -2.43 -11.00 -9.12
N VAL A 90 -2.61 -9.92 -8.35
CA VAL A 90 -3.06 -9.97 -6.95
C VAL A 90 -4.42 -10.65 -6.83
N SER A 91 -5.38 -10.25 -7.67
CA SER A 91 -6.74 -10.80 -7.64
C SER A 91 -6.84 -12.28 -8.02
N GLN A 92 -5.93 -12.77 -8.87
CA GLN A 92 -5.90 -14.18 -9.28
C GLN A 92 -5.07 -15.07 -8.35
N THR A 93 -4.06 -14.51 -7.67
CA THR A 93 -3.09 -15.31 -6.91
C THR A 93 -3.46 -15.44 -5.44
N LEU A 94 -3.99 -14.37 -4.82
CA LEU A 94 -4.30 -14.42 -3.39
C LEU A 94 -5.63 -15.14 -3.13
N PRO A 95 -5.67 -16.10 -2.19
CA PRO A 95 -6.92 -16.74 -1.81
C PRO A 95 -7.82 -15.78 -1.03
N ASP A 96 -9.13 -16.03 -1.06
CA ASP A 96 -10.16 -15.17 -0.45
C ASP A 96 -9.91 -14.84 1.03
N SER A 97 -9.24 -15.73 1.76
CA SER A 97 -8.91 -15.55 3.17
C SER A 97 -7.92 -14.42 3.45
N VAL A 98 -7.08 -14.04 2.48
CA VAL A 98 -6.01 -13.03 2.64
C VAL A 98 -5.96 -11.99 1.53
N LYS A 99 -6.88 -12.03 0.56
CA LYS A 99 -6.89 -11.09 -0.58
C LYS A 99 -7.01 -9.61 -0.22
N PHE A 100 -7.44 -9.29 1.01
CA PHE A 100 -7.54 -7.93 1.54
C PHE A 100 -6.41 -7.55 2.51
N SER A 101 -5.35 -8.36 2.59
CA SER A 101 -4.20 -8.13 3.47
C SER A 101 -3.10 -7.40 2.73
N GLY A 102 -2.68 -6.24 3.24
CA GLY A 102 -1.57 -5.47 2.67
C GLY A 102 -0.25 -6.22 2.79
N LEU A 103 -0.05 -6.97 3.88
CA LEU A 103 1.08 -7.89 4.03
C LEU A 103 1.10 -8.97 2.94
N ALA A 104 -0.05 -9.62 2.67
CA ALA A 104 -0.12 -10.66 1.64
C ALA A 104 0.11 -10.10 0.24
N VAL A 105 -0.42 -8.91 -0.06
CA VAL A 105 -0.17 -8.19 -1.31
C VAL A 105 1.32 -7.87 -1.44
N TRP A 106 1.95 -7.29 -0.42
CA TRP A 106 3.38 -6.97 -0.47
C TRP A 106 4.28 -8.19 -0.67
N ALA A 107 3.97 -9.30 0.00
CA ALA A 107 4.75 -10.54 -0.13
C ALA A 107 4.66 -11.18 -1.52
N LEU A 108 3.65 -10.83 -2.32
CA LEU A 108 3.45 -11.32 -3.67
C LEU A 108 4.23 -10.52 -4.72
N LEU A 109 4.55 -9.25 -4.44
CA LEU A 109 5.23 -8.32 -5.36
C LEU A 109 6.75 -8.48 -5.34
#